data_AF-A0A3M3VH40-F1
#
_entry.id   AF-A0A3M3VH40-F1
#
_cell.length_a   1.000
_cell.length_b   1.000
_cell.length_c   1.000
_cell.angle_alpha   90.00
_cell.angle_beta   90.00
_cell.angle_gamma   90.00
#
_symmetry.space_group_name_H-M   'P 1'
#
loop_
_entity.id
_entity.type
_entity.pdbx_description
1 polymer ?
#
loop_
_entity_poly.entity_id
_entity_poly.type
_entity_poly.pdbx_seq_one_letter_code
_entity_poly.pdbx_strand_id
1 'polypeptide(L)'
;LVGLDSILPNGLLEVLKGRGLADTSVLDDPREALRLGYRFDSYRDRYQAMFEVLKKHLPIKQNTVEEWMALPASERSQWFAKADLRTSAAILLLEQASLRRQLLLAQDEVKQSYLGAREVKDGKVSNATKTLQEILASSGFLSRPAELLGSGGYGLPQAGEWQRLEAESSQRQKQLKRLTGDLDKEVRALLEPERAKEIAANEANLKQVSEHLRALHKAAGGLQLP
;
A
#
# COMPACT_ATOMS: atom_id res chain seq x y z
N LEU A 1 7.83 -34.45 16.46
CA LEU A 1 6.97 -33.32 16.03
C LEU A 1 7.31 -33.00 14.57
N VAL A 2 6.85 -33.83 13.64
CA VAL A 2 7.07 -33.66 12.20
C VAL A 2 5.72 -33.23 11.61
N GLY A 3 5.67 -32.11 10.90
CA GLY A 3 4.46 -31.64 10.20
C GLY A 3 3.87 -30.29 10.62
N LEU A 4 4.52 -29.54 11.53
CA LEU A 4 4.08 -28.19 11.91
C LEU A 4 4.47 -27.10 10.89
N ASP A 5 5.38 -27.39 9.96
CA ASP A 5 5.93 -26.39 9.03
C ASP A 5 5.03 -26.05 7.84
N SER A 6 3.87 -26.74 7.68
CA SER A 6 2.99 -26.59 6.50
C SER A 6 1.53 -26.27 6.86
N ILE A 7 1.21 -26.06 8.13
CA ILE A 7 -0.16 -25.74 8.53
C ILE A 7 -0.31 -24.22 8.53
N LEU A 8 -1.19 -23.70 7.65
CA LEU A 8 -1.61 -22.30 7.67
C LEU A 8 -2.00 -21.89 9.11
N PRO A 9 -1.73 -20.65 9.57
CA PRO A 9 -1.96 -20.24 10.95
C PRO A 9 -3.35 -20.59 11.51
N ASN A 10 -4.38 -20.54 10.66
CA ASN A 10 -5.74 -20.93 11.02
C ASN A 10 -5.89 -22.43 11.28
N GLY A 11 -5.25 -23.28 10.47
CA GLY A 11 -5.27 -24.73 10.65
C GLY A 11 -4.50 -25.18 11.90
N LEU A 12 -3.47 -24.43 12.31
CA LEU A 12 -2.74 -24.71 13.54
C LEU A 12 -3.64 -24.45 14.76
N LEU A 13 -4.41 -23.36 14.73
CA LEU A 13 -5.39 -23.05 15.78
C LEU A 13 -6.47 -24.13 15.88
N GLU A 14 -6.98 -24.64 14.76
CA GLU A 14 -7.96 -25.74 14.78
C GLU A 14 -7.38 -27.04 15.36
N VAL A 15 -6.14 -27.38 15.03
CA VAL A 15 -5.44 -28.55 15.59
C VAL A 15 -5.18 -28.38 17.09
N LEU A 16 -4.82 -27.18 17.54
CA LEU A 16 -4.60 -26.88 18.95
C LEU A 16 -5.92 -26.86 19.75
N LYS A 17 -7.01 -26.38 19.16
CA LYS A 17 -8.37 -26.44 19.72
C LYS A 17 -8.83 -27.89 19.86
N GLY A 18 -8.66 -28.71 18.81
CA GLY A 18 -9.03 -30.13 18.83
C GLY A 18 -8.23 -30.97 19.84
N ARG A 19 -7.03 -30.50 20.24
CA ARG A 19 -6.20 -31.13 21.26
C ARG A 19 -6.39 -30.55 22.67
N GLY A 20 -7.29 -29.56 22.84
CA GLY A 20 -7.51 -28.89 24.12
C GLY A 20 -6.30 -28.09 24.63
N LEU A 21 -5.35 -27.78 23.76
CA LEU A 21 -4.11 -27.06 24.10
C LEU A 21 -4.22 -25.54 23.89
N ALA A 22 -5.30 -25.08 23.23
CA ALA A 22 -5.61 -23.66 23.06
C ALA A 22 -6.91 -23.32 23.77
N ASP A 23 -6.84 -22.35 24.69
CA ASP A 23 -8.03 -21.76 25.30
C ASP A 23 -8.64 -20.72 24.35
N THR A 24 -9.70 -21.11 23.65
CA THR A 24 -10.42 -20.22 22.73
C THR A 24 -11.48 -19.37 23.42
N SER A 25 -11.74 -19.58 24.72
CA SER A 25 -12.79 -18.85 25.45
C SER A 25 -12.52 -17.34 25.52
N VAL A 26 -11.24 -16.96 25.46
CA VAL A 26 -10.78 -15.56 25.42
C VAL A 26 -11.24 -14.82 24.16
N LEU A 27 -11.60 -15.55 23.09
CA LEU A 27 -12.11 -15.01 21.84
C LEU A 27 -13.65 -15.01 21.74
N ASP A 28 -14.35 -15.57 22.72
CA ASP A 28 -15.81 -15.73 22.68
C ASP A 28 -16.57 -14.41 22.87
N ASP A 29 -16.03 -13.46 23.66
CA ASP A 29 -16.53 -12.09 23.70
C ASP A 29 -15.70 -11.20 22.75
N PRO A 30 -16.26 -10.78 21.59
CA PRO A 30 -15.54 -9.98 20.62
C PRO A 30 -15.07 -8.62 21.16
N ARG A 31 -15.80 -8.05 22.14
CA ARG A 31 -15.48 -6.72 22.71
C ARG A 31 -14.35 -6.83 23.72
N GLU A 32 -14.40 -7.83 24.59
CA GLU A 32 -13.34 -8.08 25.56
C GLU A 32 -12.06 -8.57 24.86
N ALA A 33 -12.18 -9.42 23.85
CA ALA A 33 -11.06 -9.84 23.02
C ALA A 33 -10.38 -8.66 22.31
N LEU A 34 -11.16 -7.68 21.83
CA LEU A 34 -10.61 -6.46 21.22
C LEU A 34 -9.91 -5.57 22.27
N ARG A 35 -10.52 -5.40 23.45
CA ARG A 35 -9.96 -4.61 24.55
C ARG A 35 -8.63 -5.18 25.05
N LEU A 36 -8.54 -6.50 25.14
CA LEU A 36 -7.36 -7.21 25.62
C LEU A 36 -6.32 -7.47 24.51
N GLY A 37 -6.61 -7.09 23.25
CA GLY A 37 -5.69 -7.23 22.12
C GLY A 37 -5.63 -8.62 21.50
N TYR A 38 -6.53 -9.53 21.89
CA TYR A 38 -6.67 -10.86 21.28
C TYR A 38 -7.37 -10.83 19.92
N ARG A 39 -8.14 -9.78 19.62
CA ARG A 39 -8.80 -9.56 18.33
C ARG A 39 -8.42 -8.20 17.75
N PHE A 40 -7.98 -8.19 16.50
CA PHE A 40 -7.77 -6.96 15.74
C PHE A 40 -9.02 -6.62 14.92
N ASP A 41 -9.50 -5.39 15.02
CA ASP A 41 -10.63 -4.92 14.22
C ASP A 41 -10.24 -4.85 12.74
N SER A 42 -11.11 -5.38 11.87
CA SER A 42 -10.90 -5.29 10.44
C SER A 42 -11.40 -3.94 9.95
N TYR A 43 -10.62 -3.27 9.11
CA TYR A 43 -11.08 -2.07 8.43
C TYR A 43 -12.31 -2.31 7.53
N ARG A 44 -12.67 -3.58 7.27
CA ARG A 44 -13.87 -3.99 6.54
C ARG A 44 -15.13 -3.30 7.05
N ASP A 45 -15.38 -3.33 8.35
CA ASP A 45 -16.64 -2.80 8.91
C ASP A 45 -16.74 -1.28 8.71
N ARG A 46 -15.59 -0.59 8.75
CA ARG A 46 -15.48 0.84 8.48
C ARG A 46 -15.75 1.15 7.01
N TYR A 47 -15.23 0.34 6.09
CA TYR A 47 -15.54 0.48 4.66
C TYR A 47 -17.00 0.15 4.37
N GLN A 48 -17.59 -0.85 5.05
CA GLN A 48 -19.02 -1.19 4.90
C GLN A 48 -19.90 -0.03 5.33
N ALA A 49 -19.59 0.61 6.47
CA ALA A 49 -20.32 1.80 6.89
C ALA A 49 -20.25 2.93 5.84
N MET A 50 -19.11 3.14 5.17
CA MET A 50 -18.98 4.13 4.09
C MET A 50 -19.75 3.72 2.83
N PHE A 51 -19.78 2.43 2.51
CA PHE A 51 -20.55 1.91 1.38
C PHE A 51 -22.06 1.99 1.61
N GLU A 52 -22.55 1.77 2.83
CA GLU A 52 -23.97 1.99 3.16
C GLU A 52 -24.39 3.45 2.95
N VAL A 53 -23.50 4.42 3.21
CA VAL A 53 -23.75 5.82 2.87
C VAL A 53 -23.85 5.98 1.35
N LEU A 54 -22.93 5.39 0.59
CA LEU A 54 -22.95 5.42 -0.87
C LEU A 54 -24.25 4.83 -1.44
N LYS A 55 -24.69 3.67 -0.95
CA LYS A 55 -25.89 2.94 -1.38
C LYS A 55 -27.19 3.73 -1.14
N LYS A 56 -27.24 4.53 -0.07
CA LYS A 56 -28.41 5.39 0.21
C LYS A 56 -28.57 6.53 -0.77
N HIS A 57 -27.48 7.02 -1.35
CA HIS A 57 -27.47 8.22 -2.19
C HIS A 57 -27.33 7.91 -3.69
N LEU A 58 -26.80 6.74 -4.08
CA LEU A 58 -26.64 6.35 -5.47
C LEU A 58 -27.36 5.03 -5.78
N PRO A 59 -27.95 4.88 -6.98
CA PRO A 59 -28.63 3.66 -7.41
C PRO A 59 -27.62 2.56 -7.83
N ILE A 60 -26.86 2.06 -6.87
CA ILE A 60 -25.83 1.03 -7.04
C ILE A 60 -26.45 -0.34 -6.83
N LYS A 61 -26.08 -1.32 -7.68
CA LYS A 61 -26.65 -2.69 -7.65
C LYS A 61 -25.98 -3.59 -6.60
N GLN A 62 -24.75 -3.26 -6.20
CA GLN A 62 -23.94 -4.04 -5.28
C GLN A 62 -24.48 -3.94 -3.84
N ASN A 63 -24.32 -5.02 -3.08
CA ASN A 63 -24.78 -5.11 -1.70
C ASN A 63 -23.66 -5.03 -0.67
N THR A 64 -22.43 -5.39 -1.06
CA THR A 64 -21.27 -5.39 -0.17
C THR A 64 -20.15 -4.50 -0.72
N VAL A 65 -19.29 -4.01 0.19
CA VAL A 65 -18.05 -3.33 -0.21
C VAL A 65 -17.19 -4.22 -1.08
N GLU A 66 -17.14 -5.52 -0.80
CA GLU A 66 -16.31 -6.44 -1.57
C GLU A 66 -16.78 -6.54 -3.02
N GLU A 67 -18.10 -6.61 -3.26
CA GLU A 67 -18.68 -6.57 -4.60
C GLU A 67 -18.39 -5.25 -5.31
N TRP A 68 -18.46 -4.12 -4.58
CA TRP A 68 -18.11 -2.82 -5.12
C TRP A 68 -16.62 -2.75 -5.52
N MET A 69 -15.72 -3.16 -4.63
CA MET A 69 -14.27 -3.18 -4.89
C MET A 69 -13.86 -4.23 -5.93
N ALA A 70 -14.70 -5.22 -6.22
CA ALA A 70 -14.48 -6.19 -7.29
C ALA A 70 -14.81 -5.63 -8.68
N LEU A 71 -15.54 -4.51 -8.77
CA LEU A 71 -15.80 -3.87 -10.05
C LEU A 71 -14.54 -3.22 -10.61
N PRO A 72 -14.33 -3.29 -11.94
CA PRO A 72 -13.28 -2.55 -12.60
C PRO A 72 -13.35 -1.06 -12.26
N ALA A 73 -12.19 -0.44 -12.05
CA ALA A 73 -12.08 1.00 -11.74
C ALA A 73 -12.84 1.86 -12.75
N SER A 74 -12.80 1.49 -14.04
CA SER A 74 -13.49 2.19 -15.12
C SER A 74 -15.01 2.23 -14.93
N GLU A 75 -15.62 1.15 -14.44
CA GLU A 75 -17.08 1.09 -14.21
C GLU A 75 -17.51 1.90 -12.98
N ARG A 76 -16.61 2.07 -12.01
CA ARG A 76 -16.89 2.87 -10.81
C ARG A 76 -16.88 4.38 -11.10
N SER A 77 -16.09 4.80 -12.08
CA SER A 77 -15.92 6.22 -12.46
C SER A 77 -17.22 6.93 -12.86
N GLN A 78 -18.19 6.21 -13.42
CA GLN A 78 -19.48 6.75 -13.86
C GLN A 78 -20.30 7.40 -12.73
N TRP A 79 -20.02 7.01 -11.49
CA TRP A 79 -20.76 7.45 -10.31
C TRP A 79 -20.19 8.73 -9.69
N PHE A 80 -18.95 9.09 -10.03
CA PHE A 80 -18.24 10.21 -9.40
C PHE A 80 -18.90 11.56 -9.68
N ALA A 81 -19.38 11.76 -10.92
CA ALA A 81 -20.04 13.01 -11.32
C ALA A 81 -21.39 13.24 -10.62
N LYS A 82 -22.05 12.17 -10.13
CA LYS A 82 -23.37 12.23 -9.50
C LYS A 82 -23.30 12.26 -7.97
N ALA A 83 -22.09 12.24 -7.38
CA ALA A 83 -21.91 12.12 -5.95
C ALA A 83 -21.91 13.50 -5.25
N ASP A 84 -22.68 13.61 -4.17
CA ASP A 84 -22.64 14.74 -3.23
C ASP A 84 -21.32 14.79 -2.44
N LEU A 85 -21.07 15.83 -1.66
CA LEU A 85 -19.82 16.01 -0.90
C LEU A 85 -19.51 14.81 0.03
N ARG A 86 -20.50 14.39 0.84
CA ARG A 86 -20.36 13.25 1.77
C ARG A 86 -20.12 11.95 1.01
N THR A 87 -20.79 11.78 -0.12
CA THR A 87 -20.72 10.58 -0.93
C THR A 87 -19.41 10.50 -1.70
N SER A 88 -18.90 11.64 -2.19
CA SER A 88 -17.59 11.77 -2.81
C SER A 88 -16.46 11.45 -1.83
N ALA A 89 -16.59 11.87 -0.56
CA ALA A 89 -15.65 11.49 0.49
C ALA A 89 -15.67 9.98 0.80
N ALA A 90 -16.87 9.37 0.81
CA ALA A 90 -17.00 7.92 0.97
C ALA A 90 -16.37 7.16 -0.22
N ILE A 91 -16.62 7.61 -1.45
CA ILE A 91 -16.00 7.06 -2.67
C ILE A 91 -14.49 7.18 -2.59
N LEU A 92 -13.94 8.33 -2.19
CA LEU A 92 -12.49 8.53 -2.07
C LEU A 92 -11.86 7.48 -1.16
N LEU A 93 -12.46 7.22 0.00
CA LEU A 93 -11.96 6.21 0.94
C LEU A 93 -12.04 4.79 0.34
N LEU A 94 -13.12 4.46 -0.36
CA LEU A 94 -13.30 3.16 -1.01
C LEU A 94 -12.33 2.96 -2.18
N GLU A 95 -12.06 4.01 -2.97
CA GLU A 95 -11.04 3.97 -4.03
C GLU A 95 -9.63 3.83 -3.46
N GLN A 96 -9.31 4.50 -2.33
CA GLN A 96 -8.03 4.31 -1.64
C GLN A 96 -7.87 2.87 -1.13
N ALA A 97 -8.94 2.30 -0.56
CA ALA A 97 -8.95 0.91 -0.13
C ALA A 97 -8.77 -0.06 -1.31
N SER A 98 -9.41 0.23 -2.45
CA SER A 98 -9.30 -0.55 -3.68
C SER A 98 -7.89 -0.51 -4.26
N LEU A 99 -7.26 0.67 -4.30
CA LEU A 99 -5.87 0.83 -4.70
C LEU A 99 -4.95 0.03 -3.78
N ARG A 100 -5.12 0.15 -2.46
CA ARG A 100 -4.31 -0.60 -1.48
C ARG A 100 -4.45 -2.11 -1.68
N ARG A 101 -5.66 -2.61 -1.95
CA ARG A 101 -5.90 -4.02 -2.26
C ARG A 101 -5.14 -4.45 -3.53
N GLN A 102 -5.24 -3.66 -4.60
CA GLN A 102 -4.53 -3.97 -5.85
C GLN A 102 -3.00 -3.95 -5.68
N LEU A 103 -2.47 -3.03 -4.87
CA LEU A 103 -1.05 -2.98 -4.54
C LEU A 103 -0.59 -4.22 -3.73
N LEU A 104 -1.41 -4.71 -2.81
CA LEU A 104 -1.10 -5.94 -2.05
C LEU A 104 -1.10 -7.18 -2.97
N LEU A 105 -2.05 -7.28 -3.90
CA LEU A 105 -2.08 -8.36 -4.88
C LEU A 105 -0.89 -8.27 -5.85
N ALA A 106 -0.55 -7.07 -6.31
CA ALA A 106 0.63 -6.82 -7.12
C ALA A 106 1.92 -7.20 -6.38
N GLN A 107 2.02 -6.91 -5.08
CA GLN A 107 3.16 -7.30 -4.26
C GLN A 107 3.28 -8.82 -4.16
N ASP A 108 2.17 -9.52 -3.92
CA ASP A 108 2.18 -10.99 -3.83
C ASP A 108 2.57 -11.63 -5.17
N GLU A 109 2.05 -11.10 -6.28
CA GLU A 109 2.40 -11.55 -7.63
C GLU A 109 3.89 -11.34 -7.93
N VAL A 110 4.44 -10.15 -7.64
CA VAL A 110 5.87 -9.88 -7.79
C VAL A 110 6.70 -10.82 -6.91
N LYS A 111 6.24 -11.12 -5.69
CA LYS A 111 6.90 -12.06 -4.79
C LYS A 111 6.88 -13.48 -5.35
N GLN A 112 5.75 -13.95 -5.87
CA GLN A 112 5.63 -15.27 -6.50
C GLN A 112 6.51 -15.37 -7.75
N SER A 113 6.46 -14.37 -8.64
CA SER A 113 7.32 -14.26 -9.81
C SER A 113 8.81 -14.24 -9.43
N TYR A 114 9.17 -13.53 -8.35
CA TYR A 114 10.54 -13.49 -7.84
C TYR A 114 11.01 -14.85 -7.29
N LEU A 115 10.17 -15.53 -6.50
CA LEU A 115 10.48 -16.86 -5.96
C LEU A 115 10.59 -17.92 -7.07
N GLY A 116 9.65 -17.93 -8.02
CA GLY A 116 9.67 -18.85 -9.16
C GLY A 116 10.86 -18.58 -10.10
N ALA A 117 11.20 -17.33 -10.37
CA ALA A 117 12.35 -17.01 -11.22
C ALA A 117 13.70 -17.30 -10.57
N ARG A 118 13.78 -17.28 -9.23
CA ARG A 118 14.96 -17.74 -8.50
C ARG A 118 15.20 -19.25 -8.68
N GLU A 119 14.13 -20.03 -8.78
CA GLU A 119 14.18 -21.46 -9.06
C GLU A 119 14.59 -21.75 -10.52
N VAL A 120 14.16 -20.90 -11.46
CA VAL A 120 14.38 -21.09 -12.91
C VAL A 120 15.64 -20.37 -13.45
N LYS A 121 16.34 -19.56 -12.64
CA LYS A 121 17.46 -18.67 -13.07
C LYS A 121 17.07 -17.73 -14.21
N ASP A 122 15.89 -17.12 -14.11
CA ASP A 122 15.39 -16.24 -15.16
C ASP A 122 16.10 -14.87 -15.16
N GLY A 123 16.55 -14.41 -16.34
CA GLY A 123 17.44 -13.26 -16.46
C GLY A 123 16.81 -11.91 -16.08
N LYS A 124 15.48 -11.77 -16.25
CA LYS A 124 14.74 -10.54 -15.92
C LYS A 124 14.69 -10.28 -14.42
N VAL A 125 14.52 -11.32 -13.61
CA VAL A 125 14.50 -11.19 -12.14
C VAL A 125 15.89 -10.97 -11.58
N SER A 126 16.94 -11.49 -12.23
CA SER A 126 18.33 -11.20 -11.89
C SER A 126 18.66 -9.70 -11.99
N ASN A 127 18.17 -9.01 -13.02
CA ASN A 127 18.38 -7.57 -13.18
C ASN A 127 17.64 -6.76 -12.09
N ALA A 128 16.35 -7.05 -11.85
CA ALA A 128 15.59 -6.43 -10.77
C ALA A 128 16.23 -6.62 -9.39
N THR A 129 16.83 -7.80 -9.15
CA THR A 129 17.55 -8.10 -7.92
C THR A 129 18.81 -7.25 -7.77
N LYS A 130 19.57 -7.05 -8.86
CA LYS A 130 20.77 -6.18 -8.86
C LYS A 130 20.40 -4.73 -8.60
N THR A 131 19.39 -4.20 -9.29
CA THR A 131 18.89 -2.83 -9.09
C THR A 131 18.44 -2.62 -7.64
N LEU A 132 17.75 -3.61 -7.04
CA LEU A 132 17.35 -3.56 -5.63
C LEU A 132 18.56 -3.60 -4.68
N GLN A 133 19.57 -4.41 -4.95
CA GLN A 133 20.82 -4.43 -4.17
C GLN A 133 21.56 -3.09 -4.25
N GLU A 134 21.60 -2.46 -5.43
CA GLU A 134 22.18 -1.13 -5.61
C GLU A 134 21.41 -0.05 -4.85
N ILE A 135 20.08 -0.14 -4.82
CA ILE A 135 19.24 0.76 -4.00
C ILE A 135 19.51 0.56 -2.51
N LEU A 136 19.60 -0.68 -2.03
CA LEU A 136 19.89 -0.97 -0.62
C LEU A 136 21.30 -0.48 -0.24
N ALA A 137 22.28 -0.71 -1.09
CA ALA A 137 23.65 -0.21 -0.90
C ALA A 137 23.71 1.33 -0.87
N SER A 138 22.96 2.00 -1.75
CA SER A 138 22.90 3.48 -1.79
C SER A 138 22.01 4.08 -0.69
N SER A 139 21.03 3.33 -0.18
CA SER A 139 20.14 3.75 0.92
C SER A 139 20.77 3.58 2.30
N GLY A 140 21.75 2.69 2.46
CA GLY A 140 22.48 2.49 3.72
C GLY A 140 23.05 3.80 4.30
N PHE A 141 23.38 4.74 3.42
CA PHE A 141 23.86 6.07 3.75
C PHE A 141 22.85 6.98 4.48
N LEU A 142 21.54 6.84 4.21
CA LEU A 142 20.50 7.64 4.89
C LEU A 142 20.46 7.34 6.39
N SER A 143 20.90 6.15 6.79
CA SER A 143 21.00 5.78 8.20
C SER A 143 22.25 6.33 8.89
N ARG A 144 23.24 6.82 8.12
CA ARG A 144 24.53 7.32 8.64
C ARG A 144 24.96 8.60 7.95
N PRO A 145 24.25 9.73 8.16
CA PRO A 145 24.64 11.02 7.61
C PRO A 145 26.01 11.50 8.12
N ALA A 146 26.53 10.94 9.21
CA ALA A 146 27.86 11.23 9.71
C ALA A 146 29.00 10.63 8.87
N GLU A 147 28.76 9.62 8.02
CA GLU A 147 29.80 9.07 7.12
C GLU A 147 30.07 9.99 5.91
N LEU A 148 29.19 10.97 5.65
CA LEU A 148 29.40 12.02 4.64
C LEU A 148 30.45 13.06 5.03
N LEU A 149 30.41 13.44 6.30
CA LEU A 149 31.36 14.36 6.87
C LEU A 149 32.53 13.47 7.25
N GLY A 150 33.65 13.56 6.51
CA GLY A 150 34.81 12.71 6.74
C GLY A 150 35.18 12.59 8.22
N SER A 151 35.88 11.53 8.60
CA SER A 151 36.16 11.11 9.99
C SER A 151 36.94 12.11 10.87
N GLY A 152 37.22 13.32 10.40
CA GLY A 152 37.91 14.38 11.13
C GLY A 152 37.07 15.64 11.24
N GLY A 153 36.24 15.73 12.30
CA GLY A 153 35.49 16.96 12.61
C GLY A 153 34.92 16.93 14.03
N TYR A 154 34.90 18.10 14.70
CA TYR A 154 34.41 18.29 16.08
C TYR A 154 32.88 18.17 16.23
N GLY A 155 32.19 17.50 15.29
CA GLY A 155 30.73 17.35 15.29
C GLY A 155 29.94 18.60 14.90
N LEU A 156 30.61 19.70 14.53
CA LEU A 156 30.00 20.93 14.05
C LEU A 156 30.41 21.17 12.59
N PRO A 157 29.50 21.00 11.62
CA PRO A 157 29.80 21.20 10.21
C PRO A 157 30.13 22.66 9.89
N GLN A 158 31.32 22.90 9.32
CA GLN A 158 31.77 24.21 8.85
C GLN A 158 31.10 24.58 7.51
N ALA A 159 31.07 25.87 7.15
CA ALA A 159 30.38 26.36 5.94
C ALA A 159 30.81 25.65 4.63
N GLY A 160 32.10 25.31 4.50
CA GLY A 160 32.62 24.54 3.35
C GLY A 160 32.23 23.06 3.38
N GLU A 161 32.02 22.49 4.56
CA GLU A 161 31.55 21.11 4.73
C GLU A 161 30.06 20.99 4.42
N TRP A 162 29.27 22.02 4.73
CA TRP A 162 27.86 22.14 4.32
C TRP A 162 27.69 22.12 2.80
N GLN A 163 28.47 22.91 2.06
CA GLN A 163 28.38 22.95 0.60
C GLN A 163 28.74 21.59 -0.04
N ARG A 164 29.75 20.90 0.50
CA ARG A 164 30.11 19.54 0.05
C ARG A 164 29.02 18.53 0.38
N LEU A 165 28.47 18.58 1.60
CA LEU A 165 27.39 17.70 2.03
C LEU A 165 26.12 17.89 1.19
N GLU A 166 25.76 19.13 0.87
CA GLU A 166 24.62 19.45 0.00
C GLU A 166 24.85 18.95 -1.44
N ALA A 167 26.05 19.15 -1.99
CA ALA A 167 26.41 18.65 -3.31
C ALA A 167 26.36 17.11 -3.37
N GLU A 168 26.98 16.42 -2.41
CA GLU A 168 26.99 14.95 -2.37
C GLU A 168 25.61 14.35 -2.08
N SER A 169 24.86 14.93 -1.14
CA SER A 169 23.49 14.51 -0.82
C SER A 169 22.57 14.70 -2.02
N SER A 170 22.63 15.84 -2.69
CA SER A 170 21.80 16.10 -3.88
C SER A 170 22.16 15.18 -5.06
N GLN A 171 23.44 14.88 -5.28
CA GLN A 171 23.89 13.93 -6.30
C GLN A 171 23.40 12.51 -5.99
N ARG A 172 23.56 12.05 -4.76
CA ARG A 172 23.11 10.72 -4.32
C ARG A 172 21.57 10.62 -4.32
N GLN A 173 20.87 11.68 -3.94
CA GLN A 173 19.39 11.73 -4.04
C GLN A 173 18.93 11.66 -5.50
N LYS A 174 19.62 12.33 -6.43
CA LYS A 174 19.33 12.19 -7.87
C LYS A 174 19.57 10.77 -8.36
N GLN A 175 20.64 10.11 -7.92
CA GLN A 175 20.93 8.72 -8.26
C GLN A 175 19.87 7.77 -7.69
N LEU A 176 19.50 7.92 -6.42
CA LEU A 176 18.42 7.15 -5.80
C LEU A 176 17.10 7.30 -6.56
N LYS A 177 16.70 8.53 -6.93
CA LYS A 177 15.49 8.77 -7.72
C LYS A 177 15.52 8.05 -9.08
N ARG A 178 16.69 8.00 -9.75
CA ARG A 178 16.85 7.26 -11.01
C ARG A 178 16.71 5.76 -10.79
N LEU A 179 17.45 5.19 -9.83
CA LEU A 179 17.41 3.78 -9.50
C LEU A 179 16.00 3.33 -9.07
N THR A 180 15.30 4.13 -8.25
CA THR A 180 13.90 3.85 -7.89
C THR A 180 12.99 3.87 -9.11
N GLY A 181 13.19 4.80 -10.05
CA GLY A 181 12.43 4.84 -11.30
C GLY A 181 12.71 3.64 -12.21
N ASP A 182 13.95 3.17 -12.27
CA ASP A 182 14.31 1.98 -13.04
C ASP A 182 13.76 0.70 -12.38
N LEU A 183 13.83 0.60 -11.05
CA LEU A 183 13.20 -0.49 -10.32
C LEU A 183 11.66 -0.48 -10.52
N ASP A 184 10.99 0.67 -10.51
CA ASP A 184 9.55 0.74 -10.76
C ASP A 184 9.21 0.21 -12.17
N LYS A 185 10.01 0.54 -13.19
CA LYS A 185 9.84 -0.03 -14.54
C LYS A 185 10.07 -1.54 -14.57
N GLU A 186 11.11 -2.03 -13.89
CA GLU A 186 11.43 -3.45 -13.83
C GLU A 186 10.33 -4.23 -13.08
N VAL A 187 9.82 -3.70 -11.97
CA VAL A 187 8.70 -4.28 -11.21
C VAL A 187 7.42 -4.27 -12.04
N ARG A 188 7.12 -3.18 -12.76
CA ARG A 188 5.99 -3.12 -13.68
C ARG A 188 6.11 -4.10 -14.84
N ALA A 189 7.33 -4.43 -15.29
CA ALA A 189 7.55 -5.44 -16.31
C ALA A 189 7.37 -6.88 -15.78
N LEU A 190 7.43 -7.07 -14.46
CA LEU A 190 7.14 -8.34 -13.79
C LEU A 190 5.65 -8.49 -13.40
N LEU A 191 4.87 -7.40 -13.45
CA LEU A 191 3.44 -7.40 -13.20
C LEU A 191 2.65 -7.77 -14.46
N GLU A 192 1.55 -8.48 -14.28
CA GLU A 192 0.56 -8.75 -15.31
C GLU A 192 0.00 -7.42 -15.87
N PRO A 193 -0.13 -7.30 -17.21
CA PRO A 193 -0.53 -6.05 -17.86
C PRO A 193 -1.96 -5.63 -17.49
N GLU A 194 -2.83 -6.58 -17.12
CA GLU A 194 -4.17 -6.28 -16.63
C GLU A 194 -4.14 -5.57 -15.28
N ARG A 195 -3.26 -6.02 -14.36
CA ARG A 195 -3.12 -5.42 -13.03
C ARG A 195 -2.50 -4.03 -13.10
N ALA A 196 -1.50 -3.84 -13.96
CA ALA A 196 -0.92 -2.52 -14.21
C ALA A 196 -1.96 -1.52 -14.73
N LYS A 197 -2.86 -1.95 -15.63
CA LYS A 197 -3.98 -1.12 -16.11
C LYS A 197 -4.98 -0.81 -15.00
N GLU A 198 -5.30 -1.79 -14.15
CA GLU A 198 -6.24 -1.58 -13.05
C GLU A 198 -5.70 -0.60 -11.99
N ILE A 199 -4.41 -0.70 -11.64
CA ILE A 199 -3.73 0.25 -10.75
C ILE A 199 -3.76 1.66 -11.34
N ALA A 200 -3.40 1.81 -12.62
CA ALA A 200 -3.41 3.11 -13.30
C ALA A 200 -4.82 3.71 -13.36
N ALA A 201 -5.86 2.89 -13.56
CA ALA A 201 -7.25 3.33 -13.56
C ALA A 201 -7.71 3.74 -12.14
N ASN A 202 -7.31 3.02 -11.08
CA ASN A 202 -7.57 3.43 -9.70
C ASN A 202 -6.88 4.75 -9.35
N GLU A 203 -5.64 4.97 -9.80
CA GLU A 203 -4.93 6.24 -9.62
C GLU A 203 -5.61 7.41 -10.34
N ALA A 204 -6.10 7.18 -11.57
CA ALA A 204 -6.87 8.17 -12.31
C ALA A 204 -8.19 8.50 -11.60
N ASN A 205 -8.90 7.48 -11.11
CA ASN A 205 -10.12 7.64 -10.33
C ASN A 205 -9.88 8.48 -9.06
N LEU A 206 -8.80 8.19 -8.32
CA LEU A 206 -8.46 8.96 -7.12
C LEU A 206 -8.22 10.44 -7.43
N LYS A 207 -7.52 10.74 -8.53
CA LYS A 207 -7.33 12.12 -8.98
C LYS A 207 -8.67 12.79 -9.28
N GLN A 208 -9.50 12.14 -10.09
CA GLN A 208 -10.82 12.67 -10.47
C GLN A 208 -11.72 12.92 -9.25
N VAL A 209 -11.81 11.97 -8.31
CA VAL A 209 -12.63 12.12 -7.09
C VAL A 209 -12.05 13.22 -6.19
N SER A 210 -10.73 13.33 -6.08
CA SER A 210 -10.10 14.39 -5.29
C SER A 210 -10.35 15.79 -5.85
N GLU A 211 -10.33 15.94 -7.18
CA GLU A 211 -10.63 17.20 -7.86
C GLU A 211 -12.11 17.55 -7.71
N HIS A 212 -13.01 16.58 -7.89
CA HIS A 212 -14.44 16.75 -7.70
C HIS A 212 -14.77 17.17 -6.26
N LEU A 213 -14.16 16.51 -5.26
CA LEU A 213 -14.34 16.87 -3.85
C LEU A 213 -13.85 18.29 -3.56
N ARG A 214 -12.69 18.69 -4.09
CA ARG A 214 -12.19 20.07 -3.95
C ARG A 214 -13.14 21.08 -4.61
N ALA A 215 -13.69 20.77 -5.78
CA ALA A 215 -14.65 21.64 -6.47
C ALA A 215 -15.95 21.79 -5.66
N LEU A 216 -16.50 20.68 -5.13
CA LEU A 216 -17.67 20.69 -4.26
C LEU A 216 -17.41 21.43 -2.94
N HIS A 217 -16.24 21.25 -2.33
CA HIS A 217 -15.85 21.96 -1.11
C HIS A 217 -15.72 23.46 -1.36
N LYS A 218 -15.15 23.86 -2.52
CA LYS A 218 -15.08 25.27 -2.94
C LYS A 218 -16.48 25.87 -3.16
N ALA A 219 -17.39 25.13 -3.80
CA ALA A 219 -18.77 25.56 -4.01
C ALA A 219 -19.57 25.68 -2.70
N ALA A 220 -19.26 24.84 -1.71
CA ALA A 220 -19.86 24.87 -0.38
C ALA A 220 -19.25 25.93 0.57
N GLY A 221 -18.31 26.76 0.10
CA GLY A 221 -17.68 27.82 0.90
C GLY A 221 -16.60 27.33 1.87
N GLY A 222 -16.02 26.15 1.63
CA GLY A 222 -15.01 25.57 2.50
C GLY A 222 -13.63 26.23 2.38
N LEU A 223 -12.88 26.24 3.49
CA LEU A 223 -11.55 26.86 3.65
C LEU A 223 -10.55 26.43 2.56
N GLN A 224 -9.96 27.41 1.88
CA GLN A 224 -8.80 27.21 1.01
C GLN A 224 -7.53 27.27 1.88
N LEU A 225 -6.78 26.16 1.92
CA LEU A 225 -5.41 26.20 2.43
C LEU A 225 -4.50 26.77 1.32
N PRO A 226 -3.64 27.75 1.64
CA PRO A 226 -2.72 28.39 0.69
C PRO A 226 -1.63 27.44 0.18
#